data_AF-A0A7R9SXL6-F1
#
_entry.id   AF-A0A7R9SXL6-F1
#
_cell.length_a   1.000
_cell.length_b   1.000
_cell.length_c   1.000
_cell.angle_alpha   90.00
_cell.angle_beta   90.00
_cell.angle_gamma   90.00
#
_symmetry.space_group_name_H-M   'P 1'
#
loop_
_entity.id
_entity.type
_entity.pdbx_description
1 polymer ?
#
loop_
_entity_poly.entity_id
_entity_poly.type
_entity_poly.pdbx_seq_one_letter_code
_entity_poly.pdbx_strand_id
1 'polypeptide(L)'
;VLAGGEFEKEINDNIDDFTDEQCLGVVDWAKFYHETYKFVGVLAGGAFFDNSGTPTARRVSLLSRADSAKAAQALAKEQEKQFPACSSRWTQQDGGTVWCDAGEYPRRIDKPSAPGGVVAERCACFSDVGVNDQRRLYDGCAPHSSKCSTSKPKTNV
;
A
#
# COMPACT_ATOMS: atom_id res chain seq x y z
N VAL A 1 18.47 9.04 -20.25
CA VAL A 1 17.08 9.36 -20.64
C VAL A 1 16.68 10.59 -19.86
N LEU A 2 16.60 11.74 -20.52
CA LEU A 2 16.11 12.98 -19.91
C LEU A 2 14.59 12.93 -19.99
N ALA A 3 13.92 13.02 -18.83
CA ALA A 3 12.47 13.07 -18.73
C ALA A 3 11.99 14.46 -19.20
N GLY A 4 11.66 14.57 -20.49
CA GLY A 4 10.89 15.69 -21.03
C GLY A 4 9.40 15.35 -20.93
N GLY A 5 8.70 15.94 -19.97
CA GLY A 5 7.26 15.78 -19.82
C GLY A 5 6.49 16.61 -20.84
N GLU A 6 5.87 15.95 -21.81
CA GLU A 6 4.77 16.49 -22.61
C GLU A 6 3.45 15.95 -22.04
N PHE A 7 2.91 16.60 -21.00
CA PHE A 7 1.66 16.17 -20.35
C PHE A 7 0.38 16.62 -21.07
N GLU A 8 0.50 17.38 -22.17
CA GLU A 8 -0.66 18.07 -22.77
C GLU A 8 -1.48 17.20 -23.75
N LYS A 9 -0.98 16.04 -24.18
CA LYS A 9 -1.67 15.21 -25.20
C LYS A 9 -2.42 13.98 -24.66
N GLU A 10 -2.38 13.71 -23.35
CA GLU A 10 -2.94 12.48 -22.77
C GLU A 10 -3.94 12.71 -21.62
N ILE A 11 -4.50 13.92 -21.47
CA ILE A 11 -5.54 14.16 -20.46
C ILE A 11 -6.91 13.86 -21.07
N ASN A 12 -7.52 12.76 -20.64
CA ASN A 12 -8.89 12.40 -20.96
C ASN A 12 -9.65 12.00 -19.68
N ASP A 13 -10.96 11.82 -19.79
CA ASP A 13 -11.86 11.46 -18.69
C ASP A 13 -12.13 9.94 -18.58
N ASN A 14 -11.38 9.13 -19.32
CA ASN A 14 -11.46 7.68 -19.23
C ASN A 14 -10.72 7.18 -17.99
N ILE A 15 -11.44 6.39 -17.19
CA ILE A 15 -10.94 5.78 -15.94
C ILE A 15 -11.26 4.28 -15.88
N ASP A 16 -11.63 3.68 -17.02
CA ASP A 16 -12.09 2.29 -17.07
C ASP A 16 -11.00 1.28 -16.69
N ASP A 17 -9.72 1.65 -16.87
CA ASP A 17 -8.54 0.86 -16.54
C ASP A 17 -7.92 1.20 -15.17
N PHE A 18 -8.51 2.13 -14.42
CA PHE A 18 -7.98 2.53 -13.12
C PHE A 18 -8.13 1.40 -12.11
N THR A 19 -7.21 1.28 -11.16
CA THR A 19 -7.39 0.48 -9.94
C THR A 19 -8.24 1.22 -8.91
N ASP A 20 -8.70 0.52 -7.88
CA ASP A 20 -9.52 1.15 -6.83
C ASP A 20 -8.74 2.23 -6.06
N GLU A 21 -7.42 2.05 -5.88
CA GLU A 21 -6.54 3.06 -5.29
C GLU A 21 -6.41 4.30 -6.17
N GLN A 22 -6.34 4.13 -7.49
CA GLN A 22 -6.34 5.25 -8.43
C GLN A 22 -7.69 5.99 -8.42
N CYS A 23 -8.81 5.26 -8.34
CA CYS A 23 -10.14 5.84 -8.13
C CYS A 23 -10.21 6.68 -6.84
N LEU A 24 -9.67 6.16 -5.73
CA LEU A 24 -9.55 6.91 -4.48
C LEU A 24 -8.73 8.19 -4.67
N GLY A 25 -7.59 8.12 -5.37
CA GLY A 25 -6.77 9.28 -5.69
C GLY A 25 -7.55 10.37 -6.45
N VAL A 26 -8.38 10.00 -7.43
CA VAL A 26 -9.24 10.96 -8.16
C VAL A 26 -10.24 11.63 -7.21
N VAL A 27 -10.87 10.87 -6.31
CA VAL A 27 -11.83 11.41 -5.33
C VAL A 27 -11.13 12.35 -4.34
N ASP A 28 -9.94 11.99 -3.86
CA ASP A 28 -9.15 12.83 -2.95
C ASP A 28 -8.74 14.14 -3.62
N TRP A 29 -8.32 14.11 -4.89
CA TRP A 29 -8.05 15.32 -5.66
C TRP A 29 -9.31 16.17 -5.84
N ALA A 30 -10.44 15.56 -6.22
CA ALA A 30 -11.70 16.28 -6.36
C ALA A 30 -12.12 16.97 -5.05
N LYS A 31 -11.94 16.29 -3.91
CA LYS A 31 -12.17 16.85 -2.58
C LYS A 31 -11.22 18.01 -2.28
N PHE A 32 -9.92 17.82 -2.51
CA PHE A 32 -8.91 18.86 -2.31
C PHE A 32 -9.27 20.13 -3.09
N TYR A 33 -9.61 20.02 -4.38
CA TYR A 33 -9.98 21.18 -5.19
C TYR A 33 -11.30 21.83 -4.72
N HIS A 34 -12.26 21.04 -4.26
CA HIS A 34 -13.51 21.56 -3.71
C HIS A 34 -13.30 22.34 -2.40
N GLU A 35 -12.33 21.93 -1.57
CA GLU A 35 -11.99 22.60 -0.32
C GLU A 35 -11.07 23.82 -0.51
N THR A 36 -10.23 23.81 -1.54
CA THR A 36 -9.22 24.85 -1.79
C THR A 36 -9.64 25.94 -2.77
N TYR A 37 -10.63 25.67 -3.63
CA TYR A 37 -11.13 26.62 -4.62
C TYR A 37 -12.63 26.85 -4.48
N LYS A 38 -13.09 28.01 -4.95
CA LYS A 38 -14.52 28.31 -4.99
C LYS A 38 -15.20 27.37 -5.97
N PHE A 39 -16.09 26.53 -5.46
CA PHE A 39 -16.96 25.69 -6.28
C PHE A 39 -17.95 26.56 -7.07
N VAL A 40 -17.94 26.44 -8.39
CA VAL A 40 -18.82 27.20 -9.30
C VAL A 40 -19.87 26.35 -10.02
N GLY A 41 -19.79 25.02 -9.91
CA GLY A 41 -20.72 24.09 -10.55
C GLY A 41 -20.06 22.80 -11.00
N VAL A 42 -20.79 22.04 -11.80
CA VAL A 42 -20.35 20.76 -12.39
C VAL A 42 -20.27 20.87 -13.91
N LEU A 43 -19.46 20.03 -14.53
CA LEU A 43 -19.38 19.92 -15.99
C LEU A 43 -20.56 19.08 -16.51
N ALA A 44 -21.64 19.74 -16.92
CA ALA A 44 -22.79 19.08 -17.51
C ALA A 44 -22.46 18.45 -18.87
N GLY A 45 -22.95 17.25 -19.12
CA GLY A 45 -22.72 16.50 -20.36
C GLY A 45 -21.34 15.84 -20.46
N GLY A 46 -20.58 15.79 -19.36
CA GLY A 46 -19.29 15.11 -19.28
C GLY A 46 -19.40 13.66 -18.80
N ALA A 47 -18.26 12.98 -18.61
CA ALA A 47 -18.23 11.59 -18.15
C ALA A 47 -18.89 11.36 -16.77
N PHE A 48 -18.85 12.34 -15.87
CA PHE A 48 -19.29 12.19 -14.47
C PHE A 48 -20.65 12.81 -14.15
N PHE A 49 -21.13 13.72 -15.00
CA PHE A 49 -22.43 14.38 -14.84
C PHE A 49 -23.11 14.51 -16.20
N ASP A 50 -24.39 14.18 -16.27
CA ASP A 50 -25.19 14.31 -17.49
C ASP A 50 -25.53 15.78 -17.80
N ASN A 51 -26.28 16.03 -18.87
CA ASN A 51 -26.69 17.38 -19.29
C ASN A 51 -27.55 18.12 -18.26
N SER A 52 -28.17 17.40 -17.31
CA SER A 52 -28.95 17.98 -16.21
C SER A 52 -28.10 18.26 -14.97
N GLY A 53 -26.81 17.91 -14.99
CA GLY A 53 -25.93 17.97 -13.82
C GLY A 53 -26.14 16.81 -12.84
N THR A 54 -26.85 15.76 -13.25
CA THR A 54 -27.10 14.57 -12.42
C THR A 54 -25.91 13.61 -12.51
N PRO A 55 -25.46 13.00 -11.39
CA PRO A 55 -24.39 11.99 -11.40
C PRO A 55 -24.64 10.85 -12.38
N THR A 56 -23.65 10.55 -13.21
CA THR A 56 -23.70 9.38 -14.10
C THR A 56 -23.41 8.08 -13.34
N ALA A 57 -23.75 6.93 -13.93
CA ALA A 57 -23.37 5.63 -13.40
C ALA A 57 -21.84 5.49 -13.22
N ARG A 58 -21.06 6.11 -14.10
CA ARG A 58 -19.59 6.18 -14.01
C ARG A 58 -19.13 6.88 -12.73
N ARG A 59 -19.75 8.00 -12.37
CA ARG A 59 -19.47 8.70 -11.10
C ARG A 59 -19.85 7.86 -9.88
N VAL A 60 -20.99 7.18 -9.93
CA VAL A 60 -21.41 6.29 -8.84
C VAL A 60 -20.40 5.14 -8.65
N SER A 61 -19.97 4.51 -9.74
CA SER A 61 -18.95 3.46 -9.72
C SER A 61 -17.62 3.97 -9.17
N LEU A 62 -17.12 5.13 -9.64
CA LEU A 62 -15.91 5.76 -9.14
C LEU A 62 -15.93 5.92 -7.61
N LEU A 63 -17.03 6.47 -7.07
CA LEU A 63 -17.17 6.68 -5.63
C LEU A 63 -17.20 5.36 -4.85
N SER A 64 -17.94 4.35 -5.33
CA SER A 64 -18.00 3.04 -4.70
C SER A 64 -16.63 2.33 -4.64
N ARG A 65 -15.84 2.46 -5.71
CA ARG A 65 -14.49 1.89 -5.79
C ARG A 65 -13.52 2.62 -4.86
N ALA A 66 -13.62 3.96 -4.80
CA ALA A 66 -12.85 4.77 -3.87
C ALA A 66 -13.16 4.42 -2.40
N ASP A 67 -14.44 4.25 -2.04
CA ASP A 67 -14.84 3.83 -0.70
C ASP A 67 -14.31 2.44 -0.35
N SER A 68 -14.30 1.51 -1.31
CA SER A 68 -13.73 0.16 -1.14
C SER A 68 -12.22 0.21 -0.89
N ALA A 69 -11.48 0.99 -1.69
CA ALA A 69 -10.04 1.20 -1.47
C ALA A 69 -9.77 1.84 -0.10
N LYS A 70 -10.57 2.83 0.32
CA LYS A 70 -10.42 3.48 1.60
C LYS A 70 -10.67 2.53 2.77
N ALA A 71 -11.68 1.65 2.66
CA ALA A 71 -11.93 0.61 3.64
C ALA A 71 -10.78 -0.40 3.71
N ALA A 72 -10.24 -0.81 2.56
CA ALA A 72 -9.07 -1.70 2.49
C ALA A 72 -7.83 -1.07 3.13
N GLN A 73 -7.56 0.21 2.87
CA GLN A 73 -6.47 0.95 3.51
C GLN A 73 -6.66 1.07 5.03
N ALA A 74 -7.88 1.33 5.50
CA ALA A 74 -8.18 1.39 6.93
C ALA A 74 -7.94 0.05 7.61
N LEU A 75 -8.36 -1.06 6.99
CA LEU A 75 -8.10 -2.41 7.49
C LEU A 75 -6.60 -2.72 7.52
N ALA A 76 -5.88 -2.43 6.43
CA ALA A 76 -4.44 -2.63 6.36
C ALA A 76 -3.70 -1.82 7.44
N LYS A 77 -4.12 -0.57 7.69
CA LYS A 77 -3.55 0.27 8.76
C LYS A 77 -3.82 -0.29 10.15
N GLU A 78 -4.97 -0.89 10.38
CA GLU A 78 -5.27 -1.54 11.67
C GLU A 78 -4.44 -2.81 11.87
N GLN A 79 -4.26 -3.61 10.82
CA GLN A 79 -3.36 -4.77 10.85
C GLN A 79 -1.90 -4.36 11.09
N GLU A 80 -1.47 -3.24 10.50
CA GLU A 80 -0.12 -2.68 10.70
C GLU A 80 0.11 -2.25 12.15
N LYS A 81 -0.91 -1.71 12.85
CA LYS A 81 -0.79 -1.41 14.29
C LYS A 81 -0.67 -2.68 15.14
N GLN A 82 -1.41 -3.73 14.80
CA GLN A 82 -1.37 -5.00 15.53
C GLN A 82 -0.05 -5.74 15.32
N PHE A 83 0.53 -5.62 14.13
CA PHE A 83 1.74 -6.31 13.72
C PHE A 83 2.69 -5.35 12.97
N PRO A 84 3.38 -4.46 13.71
CA PRO A 84 4.25 -3.43 13.14
C PRO A 84 5.33 -4.05 12.25
N ALA A 85 5.52 -3.51 11.05
CA ALA A 85 6.57 -3.96 10.16
C ALA A 85 7.97 -3.71 10.73
N CYS A 86 8.88 -4.64 10.48
CA CYS A 86 10.27 -4.47 10.84
C CYS A 86 10.95 -3.45 9.92
N SER A 87 11.92 -2.74 10.47
CA SER A 87 12.90 -2.04 9.65
C SER A 87 13.72 -3.05 8.87
N SER A 88 14.02 -2.73 7.61
CA SER A 88 14.76 -3.63 6.73
C SER A 88 15.79 -2.88 5.90
N ARG A 89 16.90 -3.55 5.60
CA ARG A 89 17.97 -3.05 4.74
C ARG A 89 18.49 -4.19 3.90
N TRP A 90 18.84 -3.89 2.66
CA TRP A 90 19.58 -4.80 1.80
C TRP A 90 20.81 -4.09 1.25
N THR A 91 21.96 -4.76 1.29
CA THR A 91 23.18 -4.31 0.62
C THR A 91 23.77 -5.48 -0.17
N GLN A 92 24.57 -5.19 -1.20
CA GLN A 92 25.25 -6.24 -1.95
C GLN A 92 26.24 -7.01 -1.07
N GLN A 93 26.92 -6.31 -0.15
CA GLN A 93 27.96 -6.85 0.72
C GLN A 93 27.41 -7.66 1.89
N ASP A 94 26.29 -7.26 2.50
CA ASP A 94 25.78 -7.86 3.74
C ASP A 94 24.52 -8.71 3.48
N GLY A 95 23.95 -8.63 2.29
CA GLY A 95 22.65 -9.21 1.99
C GLY A 95 21.52 -8.44 2.68
N GLY A 96 20.42 -9.15 2.92
CA GLY A 96 19.23 -8.60 3.56
C GLY A 96 19.31 -8.72 5.08
N THR A 97 18.86 -7.70 5.79
CA THR A 97 18.78 -7.67 7.25
C THR A 97 17.50 -6.97 7.69
N VAL A 98 16.86 -7.50 8.72
CA VAL A 98 15.71 -6.90 9.39
C VAL A 98 16.04 -6.65 10.86
N TRP A 99 15.45 -5.62 11.44
CA TRP A 99 15.56 -5.34 12.87
C TRP A 99 14.30 -4.66 13.40
N CYS A 100 14.14 -4.76 14.71
CA CYS A 100 13.12 -4.07 15.47
C CYS A 100 13.78 -3.17 16.52
N ASP A 101 13.14 -2.05 16.80
CA ASP A 101 13.62 -1.08 17.77
C ASP A 101 13.01 -1.36 19.16
N ALA A 102 13.33 -0.55 20.16
CA ALA A 102 12.68 -0.56 21.48
C ALA A 102 12.66 -1.92 22.25
N GLY A 103 13.60 -2.83 21.96
CA GLY A 103 13.68 -4.13 22.64
C GLY A 103 12.72 -5.19 22.11
N GLU A 104 12.14 -4.96 20.93
CA GLU A 104 11.28 -5.91 20.24
C GLU A 104 12.07 -6.92 19.39
N TYR A 105 11.38 -7.99 19.00
CA TYR A 105 11.98 -9.14 18.32
C TYR A 105 11.33 -9.36 16.94
N PRO A 106 12.10 -9.35 15.84
CA PRO A 106 11.58 -9.62 14.51
C PRO A 106 11.13 -11.08 14.35
N ARG A 107 9.95 -11.27 13.77
CA ARG A 107 9.38 -12.59 13.42
C ARG A 107 8.85 -12.60 11.99
N ARG A 108 8.97 -13.75 11.33
CA ARG A 108 8.30 -14.03 10.05
C ARG A 108 6.86 -14.41 10.35
N ILE A 109 5.94 -13.69 9.74
CA ILE A 109 4.50 -13.95 9.82
C ILE A 109 3.93 -14.05 8.40
N ASP A 110 2.84 -14.77 8.26
CA ASP A 110 2.11 -14.83 7.00
C ASP A 110 1.45 -13.47 6.72
N LYS A 111 1.65 -12.95 5.51
CA LYS A 111 0.93 -11.78 5.04
C LYS A 111 -0.51 -12.21 4.76
N PRO A 112 -1.51 -11.50 5.31
CA PRO A 112 -2.89 -11.71 4.91
C PRO A 112 -3.01 -11.48 3.40
N SER A 113 -3.21 -12.55 2.64
CA SER A 113 -3.42 -12.51 1.19
C SER A 113 -4.91 -12.57 0.86
N ALA A 114 -5.28 -12.09 -0.33
CA ALA A 114 -6.61 -12.34 -0.88
C ALA A 114 -6.88 -13.86 -0.99
N PRO A 115 -8.14 -14.32 -0.89
CA PRO A 115 -8.49 -15.73 -1.00
C PRO A 115 -7.94 -16.36 -2.29
N GLY A 116 -7.20 -17.46 -2.17
CA GLY A 116 -6.59 -18.17 -3.32
C GLY A 116 -5.25 -17.62 -3.81
N GLY A 117 -4.72 -16.57 -3.18
CA GLY A 117 -3.38 -16.07 -3.45
C GLY A 117 -2.27 -16.89 -2.78
N VAL A 118 -1.05 -16.80 -3.31
CA VAL A 118 0.14 -17.33 -2.64
C VAL A 118 0.33 -16.59 -1.32
N VAL A 119 0.48 -17.34 -0.22
CA VAL A 119 0.80 -16.76 1.09
C VAL A 119 2.24 -16.28 1.03
N ALA A 120 2.42 -14.96 0.98
CA ALA A 120 3.72 -14.33 1.11
C ALA A 120 4.04 -14.15 2.59
N GLU A 121 5.31 -14.23 2.98
CA GLU A 121 5.72 -13.92 4.34
C GLU A 121 6.16 -12.47 4.47
N ARG A 122 5.99 -11.89 5.66
CA ARG A 122 6.52 -10.57 6.03
C ARG A 122 7.15 -10.58 7.41
N CYS A 123 7.94 -9.56 7.71
CA CYS A 123 8.47 -9.34 9.06
C CYS A 123 7.47 -8.53 9.90
N ALA A 124 7.32 -8.89 11.17
CA ALA A 124 6.68 -8.07 12.19
C ALA A 124 7.44 -8.07 13.52
N CYS A 125 7.40 -6.95 14.22
CA CYS A 125 8.02 -6.76 15.53
C CYS A 125 7.07 -7.17 16.66
N PHE A 126 7.60 -7.89 17.64
CA PHE A 126 6.86 -8.35 18.82
C PHE A 126 7.61 -7.98 20.09
N SER A 127 6.88 -7.58 21.13
CA SER A 127 7.45 -7.26 22.44
C SER A 127 7.86 -8.49 23.26
N ASP A 128 7.43 -9.69 22.83
CA ASP A 128 7.75 -10.96 23.45
C ASP A 128 8.61 -11.85 22.55
N VAL A 129 9.39 -12.76 23.16
CA VAL A 129 10.28 -13.68 22.43
C VAL A 129 9.55 -14.90 21.85
N GLY A 130 8.22 -14.96 21.94
CA GLY A 130 7.41 -16.11 21.53
C GLY A 130 7.64 -16.52 20.08
N VAL A 131 7.59 -17.84 19.87
CA VAL A 131 7.75 -18.49 18.56
C VAL A 131 6.67 -19.56 18.45
N ASN A 132 5.97 -19.58 17.31
CA ASN A 132 4.96 -20.59 16.98
C ASN A 132 4.78 -20.64 15.46
N ASP A 133 3.83 -21.44 14.99
CA ASP A 133 3.57 -21.60 13.55
C ASP A 133 3.24 -20.28 12.84
N GLN A 134 2.68 -19.29 13.55
CA GLN A 134 2.36 -17.96 13.02
C GLN A 134 3.50 -16.94 13.19
N ARG A 135 4.43 -17.17 14.12
CA ARG A 135 5.55 -16.29 14.47
C ARG A 135 6.86 -17.07 14.36
N ARG A 136 7.43 -17.12 13.17
CA ARG A 136 8.58 -17.96 12.84
C ARG A 136 9.90 -17.20 12.94
N LEU A 137 10.98 -17.90 13.28
CA LEU A 137 12.32 -17.32 13.32
C LEU A 137 12.95 -17.25 11.92
N TYR A 138 13.92 -16.35 11.77
CA TYR A 138 14.83 -16.36 10.64
C TYR A 138 15.91 -17.43 10.82
N ASP A 139 16.39 -18.00 9.71
CA ASP A 139 17.41 -19.04 9.74
C ASP A 139 18.68 -18.54 10.44
N GLY A 140 19.10 -19.23 11.51
CA GLY A 140 20.27 -18.86 12.30
C GLY A 140 20.09 -17.65 13.23
N CYS A 141 18.86 -17.11 13.38
CA CYS A 141 18.59 -16.02 14.30
C CYS A 141 18.13 -16.53 15.67
N ALA A 142 18.71 -16.00 16.75
CA ALA A 142 18.31 -16.36 18.10
C ALA A 142 16.95 -15.75 18.48
N PRO A 143 16.15 -16.38 19.37
CA PRO A 143 14.83 -15.86 19.76
C PRO A 143 14.87 -14.45 20.37
N HIS A 144 15.94 -14.11 21.08
CA HIS A 144 16.13 -12.82 21.75
C HIS A 144 16.91 -11.80 20.89
N SER A 145 17.21 -12.11 19.63
CA SER A 145 17.88 -11.17 18.74
C SER A 145 16.90 -10.10 18.28
N SER A 146 17.28 -8.83 18.39
CA SER A 146 16.53 -7.69 17.81
C SER A 146 16.86 -7.45 16.33
N LYS A 147 17.83 -8.18 15.77
CA LYS A 147 18.30 -8.06 14.38
C LYS A 147 18.59 -9.43 13.78
N CYS A 148 18.07 -9.70 12.58
CA CYS A 148 18.21 -10.97 11.88
C CYS A 148 18.57 -10.79 10.40
N SER A 149 19.41 -11.67 9.86
CA SER A 149 19.72 -11.72 8.43
C SER A 149 18.62 -12.44 7.64
N THR A 150 18.27 -11.94 6.46
CA THR A 150 17.19 -12.48 5.61
C THR A 150 17.68 -13.03 4.28
N SER A 151 18.87 -12.62 3.82
CA SER A 151 19.53 -13.24 2.67
C SER A 151 21.04 -13.17 2.82
N LYS A 152 21.74 -14.10 2.15
CA LYS A 152 23.21 -14.11 2.14
C LYS A 152 23.75 -13.03 1.19
N PRO A 153 24.95 -12.50 1.45
CA PRO A 153 25.66 -11.64 0.50
C PRO A 153 25.76 -12.28 -0.88
N LYS A 154 25.70 -11.48 -1.94
CA LYS A 154 26.10 -11.97 -3.26
C LYS A 154 27.62 -11.98 -3.30
N THR A 155 28.23 -13.16 -3.19
CA THR A 155 29.67 -13.32 -3.43
C THR A 155 29.96 -12.95 -4.89
N ASN A 156 30.66 -11.83 -5.12
CA ASN A 156 31.27 -11.60 -6.42
C ASN A 156 32.43 -12.60 -6.53
N VAL A 157 32.23 -13.65 -7.33
CA VAL A 157 33.30 -14.52 -7.83
C VAL A 157 33.92 -13.85 -9.05
#